data_AF-A0A3M6G6P0-F1
#
_entry.id   AF-A0A3M6G6P0-F1
#
_cell.length_a   1.000
_cell.length_b   1.000
_cell.length_c   1.000
_cell.angle_alpha   90.00
_cell.angle_beta   90.00
_cell.angle_gamma   90.00
#
_symmetry.space_group_name_H-M   'P 1'
#
loop_
_entity.id
_entity.type
_entity.pdbx_description
1 polymer ?
#
loop_
_entity_poly.entity_id
_entity_poly.type
_entity_poly.pdbx_seq_one_letter_code
_entity_poly.pdbx_strand_id
1 'polypeptide(L)'
;MWGYRVLEPLIGRTTKASMTDEGLRHSDVSLEVPELGWAGKISAWLAAGALALIANYVGYKTLSADAFTGMGIMIFCAFVGEALCNLIRRKIPAVCMVSLVAMFLTSPACPWAAEIARMTSSINMLAVITPMLTFAGLSIAKDLPAFRRLGWRIVLVSFLANFGTFIGAVLIAEMFH
;
A
#
# COMPACT_ATOMS: atom_id res chain seq x y z
N MET A 1 -29.49 -25.42 13.94
CA MET A 1 -28.96 -26.01 15.19
C MET A 1 -28.49 -27.47 15.08
N TRP A 2 -28.62 -28.16 13.94
CA TRP A 2 -28.11 -29.54 13.77
C TRP A 2 -26.62 -29.58 13.37
N GLY A 3 -26.22 -28.71 12.43
CA GLY A 3 -24.84 -28.67 11.93
C GLY A 3 -23.79 -28.30 12.98
N TYR A 4 -24.13 -27.43 13.94
CA TYR A 4 -23.21 -27.02 15.00
C TYR A 4 -22.87 -28.21 15.92
N ARG A 5 -23.87 -29.03 16.26
CA ARG A 5 -23.73 -30.19 17.17
C ARG A 5 -22.93 -31.35 16.58
N VAL A 6 -22.86 -31.43 15.25
CA VAL A 6 -22.12 -32.48 14.52
C VAL A 6 -20.68 -32.04 14.23
N LEU A 7 -20.44 -30.74 13.99
CA LEU A 7 -19.12 -30.22 13.64
C LEU A 7 -18.25 -29.87 14.85
N GLU A 8 -18.85 -29.52 15.98
CA GLU A 8 -18.16 -29.16 17.22
C GLU A 8 -17.30 -30.30 17.82
N PRO A 9 -17.76 -31.57 17.91
CA PRO A 9 -16.93 -32.65 18.47
C PRO A 9 -15.83 -33.15 17.52
N LEU A 10 -15.96 -32.95 16.20
CA LEU A 10 -14.94 -33.37 15.23
C LEU A 10 -13.73 -32.41 15.19
N ILE A 11 -13.97 -31.12 15.38
CA ILE A 11 -12.92 -30.08 15.36
C ILE A 11 -12.20 -29.99 16.73
N GLY A 12 -12.88 -30.35 17.82
CA GLY A 12 -12.33 -30.29 19.18
C GLY A 12 -11.25 -31.33 19.52
N ARG A 13 -11.07 -32.39 18.72
CA ARG A 13 -10.07 -33.44 19.03
C ARG A 13 -8.68 -33.19 18.46
N THR A 14 -8.55 -32.30 17.48
CA THR A 14 -7.25 -31.92 16.87
C THR A 14 -6.93 -30.44 17.04
N THR A 15 -7.84 -29.66 17.64
CA THR A 15 -7.66 -28.22 17.81
C THR A 15 -7.73 -27.83 19.30
N LYS A 16 -6.62 -28.03 20.00
CA LYS A 16 -6.23 -27.14 21.10
C LYS A 16 -5.47 -25.90 20.59
N ALA A 17 -5.34 -25.76 19.26
CA ALA A 17 -4.63 -24.67 18.60
C ALA A 17 -5.54 -23.52 18.15
N SER A 18 -6.87 -23.63 18.27
CA SER A 18 -7.79 -22.54 17.93
C SER A 18 -8.27 -21.71 19.13
N MET A 19 -7.91 -22.09 20.37
CA MET A 19 -8.18 -21.30 21.57
C MET A 19 -6.93 -20.62 22.13
N THR A 20 -5.75 -20.84 21.53
CA THR A 20 -4.63 -19.94 21.80
C THR A 20 -4.85 -18.69 20.97
N ASP A 21 -5.25 -17.65 21.68
CA ASP A 21 -5.02 -16.23 21.46
C ASP A 21 -3.55 -15.93 21.01
N GLU A 22 -3.13 -16.50 19.87
CA GLU A 22 -1.87 -16.20 19.16
C GLU A 22 -2.19 -15.60 17.78
N GLY A 23 -3.39 -15.04 17.63
CA GLY A 23 -3.62 -13.99 16.66
C GLY A 23 -2.87 -12.77 17.17
N LEU A 24 -1.63 -12.57 16.69
CA LEU A 24 -0.85 -11.34 16.76
C LEU A 24 -1.38 -10.38 17.83
N ARG A 25 -1.02 -10.61 19.10
CA ARG A 25 -1.22 -9.56 20.10
C ARG A 25 -0.51 -8.33 19.56
N HIS A 26 -1.29 -7.30 19.30
CA HIS A 26 -0.89 -5.98 18.82
C HIS A 26 0.06 -5.25 19.81
N SER A 27 0.60 -5.97 20.81
CA SER A 27 1.34 -5.48 21.97
C SER A 27 2.86 -5.52 21.84
N ASP A 28 3.44 -6.35 20.98
CA ASP A 28 4.91 -6.50 20.92
C ASP A 28 5.59 -5.63 19.85
N VAL A 29 4.83 -4.86 19.07
CA VAL A 29 5.36 -3.94 18.06
C VAL A 29 4.69 -2.57 18.20
N SER A 30 4.77 -1.98 19.39
CA SER A 30 4.75 -0.51 19.48
C SER A 30 6.10 0.00 19.00
N LEU A 31 6.26 0.06 17.68
CA LEU A 31 7.07 1.13 17.13
C LEU A 31 6.27 2.39 17.40
N GLU A 32 6.60 3.13 18.47
CA GLU A 32 6.35 4.56 18.47
C GLU A 32 7.03 5.10 17.22
N VAL A 33 6.31 5.12 16.11
CA VAL A 33 6.71 5.87 14.93
C VAL A 33 6.62 7.30 15.44
N PRO A 34 7.76 7.98 15.69
CA PRO A 34 7.69 9.36 16.15
C PRO A 34 6.82 10.08 15.12
N GLU A 35 5.75 10.75 15.55
CA GLU A 35 4.93 11.55 14.63
C GLU A 35 5.88 12.59 14.05
N LEU A 36 6.40 12.27 12.86
CA LEU A 36 7.31 13.14 12.14
C LEU A 36 6.55 14.43 11.91
N GLY A 37 7.09 15.52 12.44
CA GLY A 37 6.60 16.86 12.14
C GLY A 37 6.55 17.08 10.62
N TRP A 38 5.87 18.13 10.18
CA TRP A 38 5.73 18.44 8.75
C TRP A 38 7.06 18.40 7.97
N ALA A 39 8.16 18.84 8.60
CA ALA A 39 9.50 18.75 8.02
C ALA A 39 9.94 17.30 7.73
N GLY A 40 9.63 16.37 8.64
CA GLY A 40 9.94 14.94 8.48
C GLY A 40 9.15 14.30 7.35
N LYS A 41 7.86 14.63 7.20
CA LYS A 41 7.01 14.14 6.11
C LYS A 41 7.48 14.62 4.75
N ILE A 42 7.81 15.91 4.64
CA ILE A 42 8.37 16.50 3.42
C ILE A 42 9.72 15.83 3.07
N SER A 43 10.59 15.63 4.07
CA SER A 43 11.86 14.93 3.84
C SER A 43 11.68 13.49 3.36
N ALA A 44 10.67 12.78 3.87
CA ALA A 44 10.35 11.41 3.46
C ALA A 44 9.84 11.35 2.02
N TRP A 45 8.98 12.28 1.61
CA TRP A 45 8.52 12.36 0.21
C TRP A 45 9.64 12.72 -0.75
N LEU A 46 10.52 13.66 -0.36
CA LEU A 46 11.70 14.00 -1.15
C LEU A 46 12.66 12.82 -1.26
N ALA A 47 12.91 12.10 -0.16
CA ALA A 47 13.76 10.91 -0.17
C ALA A 47 13.16 9.79 -1.04
N ALA A 48 11.86 9.52 -0.91
CA ALA A 48 11.17 8.54 -1.74
C ALA A 48 11.19 8.94 -3.22
N GLY A 49 11.02 10.22 -3.52
CA GLY A 49 11.11 10.75 -4.88
C GLY A 49 12.51 10.69 -5.47
N ALA A 50 13.53 11.01 -4.69
CA ALA A 50 14.92 10.86 -5.10
C ALA A 50 15.26 9.39 -5.40
N LEU A 51 14.83 8.46 -4.54
CA LEU A 51 15.02 7.03 -4.77
C LEU A 51 14.27 6.55 -6.02
N ALA A 52 13.05 7.04 -6.26
CA ALA A 52 12.30 6.72 -7.48
C ALA A 52 13.00 7.25 -8.74
N LEU A 53 13.56 8.47 -8.70
CA LEU A 53 14.34 9.02 -9.82
C LEU A 53 15.64 8.25 -10.06
N ILE A 54 16.35 7.86 -9.00
CA ILE A 54 17.55 7.01 -9.09
C ILE A 54 17.17 5.65 -9.70
N ALA A 55 16.08 5.03 -9.24
CA ALA A 55 15.60 3.77 -9.80
C ALA A 55 15.19 3.92 -11.27
N ASN A 56 14.61 5.05 -11.66
CA ASN A 56 14.25 5.35 -13.05
C ASN A 56 15.51 5.48 -13.93
N TYR A 57 16.53 6.18 -13.42
CA TYR A 57 17.82 6.30 -14.11
C TYR A 57 18.53 4.95 -14.27
N VAL A 58 18.59 4.14 -13.21
CA VAL A 58 19.25 2.82 -13.23
C VAL A 58 18.50 1.84 -14.13
N GLY A 59 17.16 1.82 -14.06
CA GLY A 59 16.33 0.87 -14.80
C GLY A 59 16.15 1.20 -16.27
N TYR A 60 16.02 2.49 -16.61
CA TYR A 60 15.58 2.92 -17.95
C TYR A 60 16.55 3.90 -18.64
N LYS A 61 17.59 4.38 -17.94
CA LYS A 61 18.59 5.36 -18.44
C LYS A 61 18.00 6.65 -19.04
N THR A 62 16.74 6.95 -18.76
CA THR A 62 16.04 8.14 -19.24
C THR A 62 15.88 9.16 -18.11
N LEU A 63 16.87 10.05 -17.98
CA LEU A 63 16.73 11.29 -17.22
C LEU A 63 16.23 12.38 -18.19
N SER A 64 14.95 12.31 -18.55
CA SER A 64 14.31 13.42 -19.26
C SER A 64 13.90 14.51 -18.26
N ALA A 65 13.95 15.78 -18.67
CA ALA A 65 13.42 16.90 -17.88
C ALA A 65 11.94 16.69 -17.47
N ASP A 66 11.21 15.92 -18.28
CA ASP A 66 9.83 15.53 -18.01
C ASP A 66 9.69 14.60 -16.81
N ALA A 67 10.65 13.69 -16.56
CA ALA A 67 10.61 12.79 -15.41
C ALA A 67 10.82 13.54 -14.09
N PHE A 68 11.66 14.57 -14.10
CA PHE A 68 11.84 15.44 -12.94
C PHE A 68 10.55 16.23 -12.65
N THR A 69 9.94 16.77 -13.71
CA THR A 69 8.67 17.52 -13.62
C THR A 69 7.54 16.62 -13.14
N GLY A 70 7.42 15.40 -13.67
CA GLY A 70 6.45 14.39 -13.23
C GLY A 70 6.61 14.02 -11.76
N MET A 71 7.84 13.93 -11.25
CA MET A 71 8.10 13.61 -9.85
C MET A 71 7.69 14.76 -8.93
N GLY A 72 7.94 16.00 -9.37
CA GLY A 72 7.45 17.20 -8.70
C GLY A 72 5.93 17.23 -8.58
N ILE A 73 5.22 16.88 -9.66
CA ILE A 73 3.75 16.76 -9.66
C ILE A 73 3.28 15.68 -8.68
N MET A 74 3.94 14.52 -8.63
CA MET A 74 3.59 13.44 -7.70
C MET A 74 3.75 13.87 -6.24
N ILE A 75 4.84 14.58 -5.91
CA ILE A 75 5.06 15.14 -4.57
C ILE A 75 4.02 16.22 -4.25
N PHE A 76 3.67 17.06 -5.23
CA PHE A 76 2.64 18.08 -5.08
C PHE A 76 1.26 17.45 -4.79
N CYS A 77 0.89 16.39 -5.52
CA CYS A 77 -0.33 15.61 -5.25
C CYS A 77 -0.34 15.03 -3.82
N ALA A 78 0.78 14.49 -3.36
CA ALA A 78 0.91 13.97 -2.00
C ALA A 78 0.73 15.08 -0.94
N PHE A 79 1.33 16.26 -1.17
CA PHE A 79 1.19 17.42 -0.31
C PHE A 79 -0.26 17.92 -0.24
N VAL A 80 -0.92 18.10 -1.40
CA VAL A 80 -2.33 18.55 -1.46
C VAL A 80 -3.27 17.52 -0.83
N GLY A 81 -3.07 16.24 -1.12
CA GLY A 81 -3.86 15.16 -0.53
C GLY A 81 -3.72 15.06 0.98
N GLU A 82 -2.50 15.25 1.52
CA GLU A 82 -2.30 15.31 2.97
C GLU A 82 -2.88 16.58 3.60
N ALA A 83 -2.71 17.75 2.96
CA ALA A 83 -3.31 19.00 3.43
C ALA A 83 -4.85 18.88 3.52
N LEU A 84 -5.48 18.27 2.52
CA LEU A 84 -6.91 18.02 2.50
C LEU A 84 -7.34 16.99 3.56
N CYS A 85 -6.53 15.95 3.78
CA CYS A 85 -6.77 14.97 4.84
C CYS A 85 -6.71 15.60 6.25
N ASN A 86 -5.77 16.52 6.47
CA ASN A 86 -5.68 17.28 7.72
C ASN A 86 -6.88 18.23 7.89
N LEU A 87 -7.38 18.84 6.82
CA LEU A 87 -8.58 19.68 6.86
C LEU A 87 -9.84 18.89 7.25
N ILE A 88 -9.93 17.63 6.82
CA ILE A 88 -11.07 16.72 7.11
C ILE A 88 -10.88 15.97 8.46
N ARG A 89 -9.95 16.43 9.31
CA ARG A 89 -9.70 15.91 10.66
C ARG A 89 -9.32 14.41 10.68
N ARG A 90 -8.60 13.94 9.65
CA ARG A 90 -8.11 12.54 9.52
C ARG A 90 -9.21 11.45 9.62
N LYS A 91 -10.47 11.77 9.32
CA LYS A 91 -11.57 10.76 9.29
C LYS A 91 -11.37 9.70 8.20
N ILE A 92 -10.65 10.04 7.14
CA ILE A 92 -10.42 9.18 5.97
C ILE A 92 -8.91 8.96 5.85
N PRO A 93 -8.44 7.75 5.50
CA PRO A 93 -7.02 7.48 5.30
C PRO A 93 -6.39 8.44 4.28
N ALA A 94 -5.18 8.93 4.59
CA ALA A 94 -4.48 9.88 3.71
C ALA A 94 -4.26 9.32 2.29
N VAL A 95 -4.02 8.01 2.17
CA VAL A 95 -3.87 7.32 0.88
C VAL A 95 -5.11 7.53 0.00
N CYS A 96 -6.31 7.41 0.56
CA CYS A 96 -7.55 7.62 -0.18
C CYS A 96 -7.68 9.08 -0.67
N MET A 97 -7.32 10.05 0.17
CA MET A 97 -7.36 11.48 -0.20
C MET A 97 -6.36 11.81 -1.30
N VAL A 98 -5.13 11.31 -1.20
CA VAL A 98 -4.10 11.49 -2.23
C VAL A 98 -4.55 10.85 -3.56
N SER A 99 -5.14 9.65 -3.53
CA SER A 99 -5.68 9.00 -4.73
C SER A 99 -6.82 9.80 -5.37
N LEU A 100 -7.75 10.35 -4.57
CA LEU A 100 -8.84 11.19 -5.08
C LEU A 100 -8.32 12.47 -5.72
N VAL A 101 -7.33 13.12 -5.09
CA VAL A 101 -6.68 14.32 -5.65
C VAL A 101 -5.98 14.00 -6.97
N ALA A 102 -5.24 12.89 -7.02
CA ALA A 102 -4.57 12.45 -8.25
C ALA A 102 -5.59 12.15 -9.37
N MET A 103 -6.70 11.47 -9.06
CA MET A 103 -7.79 11.22 -10.02
C MET A 103 -8.45 12.52 -10.50
N PHE A 104 -8.63 13.50 -9.62
CA PHE A 104 -9.20 14.78 -9.99
C PHE A 104 -8.27 15.58 -10.92
N LEU A 105 -6.97 15.54 -10.69
CA LEU A 105 -5.95 16.19 -11.52
C LEU A 105 -5.79 15.55 -12.91
N THR A 106 -6.05 14.24 -13.03
CA THR A 106 -6.00 13.51 -14.32
C THR A 106 -7.35 13.45 -15.03
N SER A 107 -8.43 13.91 -14.40
CA SER A 107 -9.77 13.99 -14.98
C SER A 107 -9.83 15.03 -16.12
N PRO A 108 -10.66 14.80 -17.17
CA PRO A 108 -10.87 15.77 -18.25
C PRO A 108 -11.43 17.12 -17.77
N ALA A 109 -11.87 17.22 -16.52
CA ALA A 109 -12.28 18.47 -15.89
C ALA A 109 -11.12 19.46 -15.67
N CYS A 110 -9.86 19.00 -15.68
CA CYS A 110 -8.68 19.85 -15.52
C CYS A 110 -8.06 20.22 -16.89
N PRO A 111 -7.87 21.51 -17.23
CA PRO A 111 -7.30 21.93 -18.51
C PRO A 111 -5.83 21.50 -18.70
N TRP A 112 -5.11 21.20 -17.62
CA TRP A 112 -3.75 20.67 -17.64
C TRP A 112 -3.64 19.15 -17.55
N ALA A 113 -4.77 18.42 -17.55
CA ALA A 113 -4.78 16.96 -17.35
C ALA A 113 -3.94 16.21 -18.40
N ALA A 114 -3.98 16.63 -19.66
CA ALA A 114 -3.22 16.00 -20.75
C ALA A 114 -1.70 16.15 -20.55
N GLU A 115 -1.25 17.32 -20.09
CA GLU A 115 0.18 17.57 -19.89
C GLU A 115 0.68 16.88 -18.62
N ILE A 116 -0.12 16.89 -17.54
CA ILE A 116 0.15 16.14 -16.31
C ILE A 116 0.28 14.64 -16.61
N ALA A 117 -0.67 14.07 -17.35
CA ALA A 117 -0.64 12.65 -17.71
C ALA A 117 0.59 12.29 -18.56
N ARG A 118 0.94 13.14 -19.53
CA ARG A 118 2.17 12.95 -20.34
C ARG A 118 3.43 12.99 -19.47
N MET A 119 3.57 13.99 -18.61
CA MET A 119 4.75 14.14 -17.75
C MET A 119 4.87 13.02 -16.71
N THR A 120 3.76 12.57 -16.13
CA THR A 120 3.78 11.43 -15.20
C THR A 120 4.05 10.11 -15.92
N SER A 121 3.60 9.94 -17.18
CA SER A 121 3.90 8.74 -17.97
C SER A 121 5.38 8.55 -18.30
N SER A 122 6.17 9.63 -18.24
CA SER A 122 7.63 9.59 -18.41
C SER A 122 8.35 8.92 -17.24
N ILE A 123 7.68 8.73 -16.09
CA ILE A 123 8.21 7.99 -14.94
C ILE A 123 7.75 6.55 -15.05
N ASN A 124 8.70 5.61 -15.04
CA ASN A 124 8.33 4.21 -15.06
C ASN A 124 7.72 3.78 -13.71
N MET A 125 6.59 3.09 -13.75
CA MET A 125 5.92 2.61 -12.53
C MET A 125 6.82 1.70 -11.68
N LEU A 126 7.67 0.88 -12.31
CA LEU A 126 8.61 0.01 -11.59
C LEU A 126 9.66 0.80 -10.80
N ALA A 127 10.04 1.98 -11.29
CA ALA A 127 10.98 2.86 -10.60
C ALA A 127 10.42 3.37 -9.26
N VAL A 128 9.11 3.58 -9.17
CA VAL A 128 8.43 3.99 -7.93
C VAL A 128 8.13 2.78 -7.03
N ILE A 129 7.77 1.63 -7.61
CA ILE A 129 7.49 0.40 -6.86
C ILE A 129 8.76 -0.13 -6.16
N THR A 130 9.94 0.05 -6.75
CA THR A 130 11.20 -0.46 -6.20
C THR A 130 11.53 0.08 -4.79
N PRO A 131 11.59 1.41 -4.54
CA PRO A 131 11.78 1.92 -3.20
C PRO A 131 10.61 1.58 -2.28
N MET A 132 9.37 1.54 -2.78
CA MET A 132 8.21 1.16 -1.98
C MET A 132 8.32 -0.29 -1.44
N LEU A 133 8.66 -1.25 -2.30
CA LEU A 133 8.90 -2.64 -1.92
C LEU A 133 10.12 -2.77 -1.01
N THR A 134 11.15 -1.96 -1.21
CA THR A 134 12.35 -1.94 -0.34
C THR A 134 12.00 -1.49 1.07
N PHE A 135 11.25 -0.39 1.21
CA PHE A 135 10.80 0.08 2.52
C PHE A 135 9.79 -0.87 3.18
N ALA A 136 8.88 -1.44 2.41
CA ALA A 136 7.95 -2.46 2.90
C ALA A 136 8.71 -3.72 3.38
N GLY A 137 9.67 -4.19 2.60
CA GLY A 137 10.53 -5.32 2.95
C GLY A 137 11.38 -5.05 4.20
N LEU A 138 11.94 -3.84 4.32
CA LEU A 138 12.66 -3.42 5.53
C LEU A 138 11.73 -3.36 6.75
N SER A 139 10.48 -2.91 6.59
CA SER A 139 9.48 -2.91 7.66
C SER A 139 9.18 -4.34 8.12
N ILE A 140 8.98 -5.27 7.19
CA ILE A 140 8.73 -6.69 7.48
C ILE A 140 9.95 -7.36 8.14
N ALA A 141 11.17 -6.97 7.74
CA ALA A 141 12.40 -7.53 8.29
C ALA A 141 12.53 -7.32 9.81
N LYS A 142 11.95 -6.24 10.36
CA LYS A 142 11.93 -5.97 11.81
C LYS A 142 11.07 -6.98 12.57
N ASP A 143 10.00 -7.46 11.94
CA ASP A 143 9.04 -8.41 12.50
C ASP A 143 9.36 -9.87 12.15
N LEU A 144 10.49 -10.11 11.47
CA LEU A 144 10.92 -11.44 11.01
C LEU A 144 10.88 -12.53 12.11
N PRO A 145 11.23 -12.25 13.39
CA PRO A 145 11.11 -13.24 14.46
C PRO A 145 9.68 -13.73 14.70
N ALA A 146 8.69 -12.84 14.60
CA ALA A 146 7.27 -13.19 14.71
C ALA A 146 6.79 -13.93 13.45
N PHE A 147 7.20 -13.47 12.25
CA PHE A 147 6.90 -14.15 10.98
C PHE A 147 7.42 -15.60 10.95
N ARG A 148 8.59 -15.88 11.55
CA ARG A 148 9.15 -17.24 11.61
C ARG A 148 8.29 -18.22 12.41
N ARG A 149 7.56 -17.77 13.44
CA ARG A 149 6.66 -18.63 14.22
C ARG A 149 5.40 -19.01 13.43
N LEU A 150 4.93 -18.12 12.55
CA LEU A 150 3.73 -18.32 11.74
C LEU A 150 4.02 -18.76 10.28
N GLY A 151 5.29 -18.88 9.88
CA GLY A 151 5.76 -18.82 8.49
C GLY A 151 4.89 -19.50 7.43
N TRP A 152 4.61 -20.79 7.55
CA TRP A 152 3.81 -21.51 6.56
C TRP A 152 2.35 -21.03 6.47
N ARG A 153 1.75 -20.61 7.59
CA ARG A 153 0.35 -20.15 7.63
C ARG A 153 0.18 -18.83 6.89
N ILE A 154 1.15 -17.94 6.97
CA ILE A 154 1.11 -16.62 6.30
C ILE A 154 1.16 -16.78 4.78
N VAL A 155 1.98 -17.69 4.27
CA VAL A 155 2.06 -17.99 2.83
C VAL A 155 0.71 -18.51 2.33
N LEU A 156 0.12 -19.46 3.04
CA LEU A 156 -1.19 -20.03 2.69
C LEU A 156 -2.29 -18.97 2.71
N VAL A 157 -2.37 -18.16 3.78
CA VAL A 157 -3.38 -17.09 3.91
C VAL A 157 -3.20 -16.03 2.82
N SER A 158 -1.96 -15.62 2.51
CA SER A 158 -1.68 -14.65 1.45
C SER A 158 -2.11 -15.18 0.07
N PHE A 159 -1.84 -16.46 -0.22
CA PHE A 159 -2.25 -17.08 -1.46
C PHE A 159 -3.77 -17.16 -1.56
N LEU A 160 -4.45 -17.59 -0.49
CA LEU A 160 -5.90 -17.69 -0.44
C LEU A 160 -6.58 -16.32 -0.54
N ALA A 161 -5.99 -15.27 0.07
CA ALA A 161 -6.50 -13.90 -0.01
C ALA A 161 -6.38 -13.31 -1.42
N ASN A 162 -5.22 -13.48 -2.08
CA ASN A 162 -5.02 -13.04 -3.46
C ASN A 162 -5.94 -13.81 -4.43
N PHE A 163 -6.04 -15.13 -4.24
CA PHE A 163 -6.93 -15.98 -5.03
C PHE A 163 -8.41 -15.61 -4.85
N GLY A 164 -8.84 -15.38 -3.60
CA GLY A 164 -10.20 -14.95 -3.28
C GLY A 164 -10.53 -13.57 -3.86
N THR A 165 -9.59 -12.62 -3.81
CA THR A 165 -9.77 -11.28 -4.42
C THR A 165 -9.90 -11.38 -5.94
N PHE A 166 -9.06 -12.21 -6.57
CA PHE A 166 -9.12 -12.44 -8.02
C PHE A 166 -10.43 -13.10 -8.44
N ILE A 167 -10.82 -14.21 -7.81
CA ILE A 167 -12.09 -14.88 -8.11
C ILE A 167 -13.29 -13.97 -7.85
N GLY A 168 -13.28 -13.23 -6.74
CA GLY A 168 -14.34 -12.27 -6.43
C GLY A 168 -14.48 -11.21 -7.53
N ALA A 169 -13.36 -10.63 -7.98
CA ALA A 169 -13.37 -9.66 -9.07
C ALA A 169 -13.87 -10.26 -10.39
N VAL A 170 -13.45 -11.48 -10.73
CA VAL A 170 -13.89 -12.18 -11.96
C VAL A 170 -15.37 -12.53 -11.91
N LEU A 171 -15.88 -13.05 -10.80
CA LEU A 171 -17.31 -13.37 -10.65
C LEU A 171 -18.18 -12.12 -10.77
N ILE A 172 -17.76 -11.01 -10.13
CA ILE A 172 -18.46 -9.73 -10.27
C ILE A 172 -18.41 -9.28 -11.74
N ALA A 173 -17.24 -9.34 -12.38
CA ALA A 173 -17.11 -8.95 -13.79
C ALA A 173 -18.06 -9.77 -14.71
N GLU A 174 -18.14 -11.08 -14.54
CA GLU A 174 -19.05 -11.96 -15.29
C GLU A 174 -20.53 -11.70 -14.96
N MET A 175 -20.87 -11.32 -13.72
CA MET A 175 -22.25 -10.94 -13.37
C MET A 175 -22.69 -9.61 -13.99
N PHE A 176 -21.74 -8.72 -14.28
CA PHE A 176 -21.97 -7.42 -14.91
C PHE A 176 -21.62 -7.40 -16.42
N HIS A 177 -21.31 -8.57 -16.99
CA HIS A 177 -21.10 -8.78 -18.43
C HIS A 177 -22.40 -9.25 -19.09
#